data_AF-A0A2U2Z0C8-F1
#
_entry.id   AF-A0A2U2Z0C8-F1
#
_cell.length_a   1.000
_cell.length_b   1.000
_cell.length_c   1.000
_cell.angle_alpha   90.00
_cell.angle_beta   90.00
_cell.angle_gamma   90.00
#
_symmetry.space_group_name_H-M   'P 1'
#
loop_
_entity.id
_entity.type
_entity.pdbx_description
1 polymer ?
#
loop_
_entity_poly.entity_id
_entity_poly.type
_entity_poly.pdbx_seq_one_letter_code
_entity_poly.pdbx_strand_id
1 'polypeptide(L)'
;MADTIDDSSEWVRTSRLVEALERTRPMRDPDSRRQCLEVAGSRLNIELTGLVAEGMSARSQFYDIVRLLGDIPGGLMVLADTLRFFAPGARSTEAFHHLVHSMFVQPPLTKAQLQEIHGLLRQAPAVPVVRIHRAARGTYEQLPAGQDDIVLAFDHLVQANARADGLFPFLLYVEYVAALTPVRLRRQMSRWNASVADGLGVLDTLEALAAELSPVRPEHAEGMAYLAIRIERTDDADGDRDNGYDSGGGYGGGHDSGHGGDGEYLVSSWTKEDTSSPARPDFLDFPCSEEDLEMTVERAISSGESLLAGLDTPVQLEFLLGRDLVDLPVEEFSTHRSSGLPRSLVRHYQTVIRSLERQHDPAIQRVWRRRWRSMRESPHECAWHACGGLSGLSPSGLQEVLGRDMAGRVVAVALLDAPRRPEPGIVHPYDVALREGVPAMLWSRSTDAVQTLDDLAKQLFATNQLNTLAAKIHEVRGAQAFDGVLLLIDDPENVYVPLRRYESPRHREGRGHE
;
A
#
# COMPACT_ATOMS: atom_id res chain seq x y z
N MET A 1 16.34 30.09 34.78
CA MET A 1 16.59 30.52 33.39
C MET A 1 16.19 29.44 32.37
N ALA A 2 15.28 28.53 32.73
CA ALA A 2 14.75 27.47 31.88
C ALA A 2 13.25 27.68 31.55
N ASP A 3 12.53 28.52 32.32
CA ASP A 3 11.11 28.84 32.08
C ASP A 3 10.86 29.76 30.88
N THR A 4 11.88 30.43 30.36
CA THR A 4 11.69 31.49 29.34
C THR A 4 11.65 30.95 27.90
N ILE A 5 12.01 29.68 27.70
CA ILE A 5 12.02 29.05 26.35
C ILE A 5 10.64 28.46 26.01
N ASP A 6 9.86 28.03 27.02
CA ASP A 6 8.58 27.33 26.83
C ASP A 6 7.43 28.28 26.42
N ASP A 7 7.32 29.43 27.09
CA ASP A 7 6.33 30.50 26.81
C ASP A 7 6.37 30.99 25.36
N SER A 8 7.56 31.01 24.75
CA SER A 8 7.74 31.45 23.37
C SER A 8 7.12 30.47 22.36
N SER A 9 7.12 29.18 22.70
CA SER A 9 6.61 28.12 21.82
C SER A 9 5.08 28.01 21.92
N GLU A 10 4.54 28.19 23.12
CA GLU A 10 3.10 28.17 23.38
C GLU A 10 2.40 29.37 22.73
N TRP A 11 2.97 30.57 22.86
CA TRP A 11 2.42 31.77 22.24
C TRP A 11 2.37 31.66 20.70
N VAL A 12 3.43 31.12 20.08
CA VAL A 12 3.46 30.90 18.62
C VAL A 12 2.41 29.88 18.18
N ARG A 13 2.20 28.81 18.96
CA ARG A 13 1.16 27.79 18.67
C ARG A 13 -0.24 28.39 18.75
N THR A 14 -0.52 29.09 19.84
CA THR A 14 -1.82 29.75 20.07
C THR A 14 -2.12 30.79 19.00
N SER A 15 -1.13 31.60 18.61
CA SER A 15 -1.30 32.58 17.53
C SER A 15 -1.65 31.92 16.19
N ARG A 16 -0.99 30.80 15.84
CA ARG A 16 -1.28 30.05 14.60
C ARG A 16 -2.69 29.47 14.59
N LEU A 17 -3.16 28.94 15.72
CA LEU A 17 -4.52 28.40 15.86
C LEU A 17 -5.58 29.50 15.72
N VAL A 18 -5.36 30.65 16.36
CA VAL A 18 -6.26 31.81 16.26
C VAL A 18 -6.36 32.29 14.81
N GLU A 19 -5.23 32.44 14.12
CA GLU A 19 -5.22 32.83 12.70
C GLU A 19 -5.89 31.81 11.79
N ALA A 20 -5.83 30.52 12.12
CA ALA A 20 -6.52 29.49 11.36
C ALA A 20 -8.03 29.52 11.61
N LEU A 21 -8.48 29.72 12.85
CA LEU A 21 -9.90 29.90 13.19
C LEU A 21 -10.51 31.11 12.47
N GLU A 22 -9.80 32.24 12.39
CA GLU A 22 -10.23 33.44 11.67
C GLU A 22 -10.56 33.18 10.19
N ARG A 23 -9.93 32.15 9.59
CA ARG A 23 -10.13 31.77 8.18
C ARG A 23 -11.27 30.77 7.97
N THR A 24 -11.79 30.16 9.04
CA THR A 24 -12.91 29.21 8.93
C THR A 24 -14.24 29.94 8.79
N ARG A 25 -15.08 29.48 7.86
CA ARG A 25 -16.38 30.14 7.57
C ARG A 25 -17.33 30.15 8.77
N PRO A 26 -17.50 29.05 9.54
CA PRO A 26 -18.41 29.05 10.69
C PRO A 26 -18.00 30.02 11.79
N MET A 27 -16.71 30.35 11.91
CA MET A 27 -16.21 31.24 12.96
C MET A 27 -16.30 32.72 12.61
N ARG A 28 -16.31 33.08 11.31
CA ARG A 28 -16.37 34.49 10.89
C ARG A 28 -17.71 35.13 11.19
N ASP A 29 -18.80 34.38 11.00
CA ASP A 29 -20.15 34.84 11.26
C ASP A 29 -20.51 34.68 12.76
N PRO A 30 -20.99 35.73 13.47
CA PRO A 30 -21.26 35.67 14.91
C PRO A 30 -22.31 34.62 15.30
N ASP A 31 -23.36 34.44 14.50
CA ASP A 31 -24.44 33.50 14.81
C ASP A 31 -24.00 32.06 14.55
N SER A 32 -23.34 31.82 13.41
CA SER A 32 -22.73 30.52 13.10
C SER A 32 -21.66 30.12 14.13
N ARG A 33 -20.89 31.09 14.63
CA ARG A 33 -19.89 30.87 15.69
C ARG A 33 -20.56 30.46 16.99
N ARG A 34 -21.63 31.13 17.39
CA ARG A 34 -22.39 30.80 18.60
C ARG A 34 -22.94 29.38 18.51
N GLN A 35 -23.54 29.00 17.38
CA GLN A 35 -24.03 27.64 17.14
C GLN A 35 -22.91 26.59 17.13
N CYS A 36 -21.77 26.91 16.52
CA CYS A 36 -20.61 26.02 16.50
C CYS A 36 -20.08 25.76 17.93
N LEU A 37 -19.98 26.82 18.74
CA LEU A 37 -19.55 26.71 20.14
C LEU A 37 -20.58 26.03 21.04
N GLU A 38 -21.87 26.18 20.76
CA GLU A 38 -22.94 25.45 21.46
C GLU A 38 -22.84 23.93 21.22
N VAL A 39 -22.63 23.52 19.97
CA VAL A 39 -22.45 22.11 19.61
C VAL A 39 -21.15 21.55 20.20
N ALA A 40 -20.04 22.28 20.09
CA ALA A 40 -18.76 21.86 20.68
C ALA A 40 -18.83 21.80 22.21
N GLY A 41 -19.47 22.78 22.86
CA GLY A 41 -19.67 22.81 24.30
C GLY A 41 -20.55 21.66 24.79
N SER A 42 -21.61 21.33 24.05
CA SER A 42 -22.47 20.17 24.34
C SER A 42 -21.69 18.84 24.27
N ARG A 43 -20.79 18.69 23.29
CA ARG A 43 -19.93 17.49 23.17
C ARG A 43 -18.89 17.38 24.29
N LEU A 44 -18.42 18.51 24.79
CA LEU A 44 -17.44 18.58 25.88
C LEU A 44 -18.07 18.69 27.27
N ASN A 45 -19.41 18.80 27.36
CA ASN A 45 -20.17 19.06 28.58
C ASN A 45 -19.70 20.31 29.34
N ILE A 46 -19.44 21.41 28.62
CA ILE A 46 -19.01 22.71 29.15
C ILE A 46 -19.76 23.86 28.46
N GLU A 47 -19.87 25.00 29.12
CA GLU A 47 -20.47 26.21 28.55
C GLU A 47 -19.42 27.04 27.77
N LEU A 48 -19.49 27.03 26.44
CA LEU A 48 -18.59 27.81 25.56
C LEU A 48 -19.22 29.09 25.01
N THR A 49 -20.55 29.20 25.00
CA THR A 49 -21.28 30.34 24.43
C THR A 49 -21.01 31.63 25.20
N GLY A 50 -20.71 31.53 26.51
CA GLY A 50 -20.29 32.66 27.35
C GLY A 50 -19.00 33.35 26.90
N LEU A 51 -18.18 32.70 26.05
CA LEU A 51 -16.97 33.30 25.47
C LEU A 51 -17.27 34.28 24.32
N VAL A 52 -18.51 34.32 23.83
CA VAL A 52 -18.96 35.26 22.78
C VAL A 52 -19.66 36.45 23.44
N ALA A 53 -18.92 37.22 24.25
CA ALA A 53 -19.46 38.42 24.90
C ALA A 53 -19.63 39.59 23.92
N GLU A 54 -20.72 40.34 24.06
CA GLU A 54 -20.96 41.58 23.31
C GLU A 54 -19.87 42.62 23.63
N GLY A 55 -19.22 43.16 22.60
CA GLY A 55 -18.16 44.17 22.73
C GLY A 55 -16.71 43.65 22.70
N MET A 56 -16.49 42.33 22.68
CA MET A 56 -15.15 41.76 22.46
C MET A 56 -14.81 41.64 20.98
N SER A 57 -13.53 41.85 20.63
CA SER A 57 -13.06 41.60 19.26
C SER A 57 -13.03 40.09 18.97
N ALA A 58 -13.33 39.71 17.71
CA ALA A 58 -13.36 38.30 17.31
C ALA A 58 -12.03 37.57 17.60
N ARG A 59 -10.89 38.26 17.41
CA ARG A 59 -9.57 37.71 17.71
C ARG A 59 -9.37 37.41 19.20
N SER A 60 -9.87 38.27 20.09
CA SER A 60 -9.80 38.03 21.54
C SER A 60 -10.67 36.83 21.94
N GLN A 61 -11.87 36.72 21.36
CA GLN A 61 -12.74 35.56 21.57
C GLN A 61 -12.07 34.26 21.10
N PHE A 62 -11.44 34.26 19.92
CA PHE A 62 -10.72 33.08 19.43
C PHE A 62 -9.52 32.72 20.32
N TYR A 63 -8.82 33.71 20.88
CA TYR A 63 -7.76 33.45 21.85
C TYR A 63 -8.30 32.74 23.09
N ASP A 64 -9.40 33.23 23.67
CA ASP A 64 -10.02 32.60 24.85
C ASP A 64 -10.56 31.20 24.54
N ILE A 65 -11.12 30.98 23.35
CA ILE A 65 -11.56 29.67 22.88
C ILE A 65 -10.37 28.71 22.76
N VAL A 66 -9.30 29.12 22.09
CA VAL A 66 -8.11 28.27 21.89
C VAL A 66 -7.45 27.95 23.23
N ARG A 67 -7.36 28.93 24.13
CA ARG A 67 -6.78 28.73 25.45
C ARG A 67 -7.62 27.76 26.29
N LEU A 68 -8.92 28.01 26.42
CA LEU A 68 -9.82 27.15 27.20
C LEU A 68 -9.86 25.72 26.65
N LEU A 69 -9.94 25.55 25.33
CA LEU A 69 -10.00 24.23 24.71
C LEU A 69 -8.64 23.53 24.63
N GLY A 70 -7.55 24.29 24.70
CA GLY A 70 -6.20 23.77 24.83
C GLY A 70 -5.97 23.13 26.20
N ASP A 71 -6.58 23.67 27.25
CA ASP A 71 -6.54 23.12 28.62
C ASP A 71 -7.39 21.85 28.80
N ILE A 72 -8.23 21.52 27.81
CA ILE A 72 -9.14 20.38 27.87
C ILE A 72 -8.61 19.27 26.96
N PRO A 73 -8.39 18.03 27.48
CA PRO A 73 -7.98 16.90 26.67
C PRO A 73 -8.93 16.69 25.47
N GLY A 74 -8.38 16.76 24.25
CA GLY A 74 -9.15 16.63 23.01
C GLY A 74 -10.06 17.82 22.67
N GLY A 75 -10.07 18.91 23.46
CA GLY A 75 -10.96 20.06 23.28
C GLY A 75 -10.85 20.73 21.91
N LEU A 76 -9.61 21.00 21.45
CA LEU A 76 -9.39 21.56 20.11
C LEU A 76 -9.76 20.59 18.98
N MET A 77 -9.68 19.27 19.22
CA MET A 77 -10.07 18.26 18.23
C MET A 77 -11.59 18.25 18.04
N VAL A 78 -12.34 18.26 19.15
CA VAL A 78 -13.80 18.38 19.11
C VAL A 78 -14.24 19.66 18.40
N LEU A 79 -13.50 20.76 18.58
CA LEU A 79 -13.74 21.98 17.82
C LEU A 79 -13.47 21.81 16.32
N ALA A 80 -12.35 21.19 15.94
CA ALA A 80 -12.02 20.94 14.54
C ALA A 80 -13.08 20.07 13.85
N ASP A 81 -13.55 19.00 14.51
CA ASP A 81 -14.63 18.13 14.01
C ASP A 81 -15.96 18.86 13.90
N THR A 82 -16.27 19.72 14.87
CA THR A 82 -17.49 20.53 14.84
C THR A 82 -17.43 21.53 13.68
N LEU A 83 -16.29 22.18 13.45
CA LEU A 83 -16.11 23.06 12.29
C LEU A 83 -16.27 22.31 10.97
N ARG A 84 -15.79 21.07 10.89
CA ARG A 84 -15.95 20.19 9.73
C ARG A 84 -17.40 19.79 9.49
N PHE A 85 -18.17 19.59 10.56
CA PHE A 85 -19.60 19.36 10.48
C PHE A 85 -20.37 20.56 9.90
N PHE A 86 -20.04 21.79 10.33
CA PHE A 86 -20.70 23.01 9.83
C PHE A 86 -20.24 23.42 8.42
N ALA A 87 -19.03 23.04 8.00
CA ALA A 87 -18.47 23.40 6.70
C ALA A 87 -17.66 22.23 6.09
N PRO A 88 -18.32 21.13 5.68
CA PRO A 88 -17.65 19.95 5.15
C PRO A 88 -16.91 20.27 3.84
N GLY A 89 -15.67 19.82 3.73
CA GLY A 89 -14.83 20.00 2.53
C GLY A 89 -14.29 21.43 2.31
N ALA A 90 -14.56 22.38 3.21
CA ALA A 90 -14.01 23.72 3.13
C ALA A 90 -12.50 23.70 3.41
N ARG A 91 -11.67 24.19 2.46
CA ARG A 91 -10.20 24.17 2.57
C ARG A 91 -9.67 24.78 3.87
N SER A 92 -10.28 25.85 4.39
CA SER A 92 -9.83 26.49 5.63
C SER A 92 -10.19 25.67 6.88
N THR A 93 -11.30 24.94 6.85
CA THR A 93 -11.69 24.01 7.90
C THR A 93 -10.77 22.79 7.92
N GLU A 94 -10.46 22.21 6.77
CA GLU A 94 -9.51 21.10 6.66
C GLU A 94 -8.09 21.55 7.06
N ALA A 95 -7.68 22.78 6.72
CA ALA A 95 -6.41 23.34 7.18
C ALA A 95 -6.35 23.52 8.70
N PHE A 96 -7.45 23.98 9.34
CA PHE A 96 -7.54 24.06 10.80
C PHE A 96 -7.48 22.67 11.44
N HIS A 97 -8.21 21.70 10.88
CA HIS A 97 -8.19 20.32 11.35
C HIS A 97 -6.79 19.70 11.26
N HIS A 98 -6.09 19.84 10.13
CA HIS A 98 -4.69 19.40 10.00
C HIS A 98 -3.74 20.13 10.96
N LEU A 99 -3.95 21.43 11.20
CA LEU A 99 -3.14 22.20 12.14
C LEU A 99 -3.32 21.67 13.57
N VAL A 100 -4.55 21.46 14.01
CA VAL A 100 -4.86 20.86 15.32
C VAL A 100 -4.26 19.46 15.44
N HIS A 101 -4.43 18.63 14.41
CA HIS A 101 -3.93 17.25 14.39
C HIS A 101 -2.39 17.17 14.38
N SER A 102 -1.72 18.17 13.79
CA SER A 102 -0.24 18.28 13.81
C SER A 102 0.32 18.91 15.09
N MET A 103 -0.52 19.58 15.90
CA MET A 103 -0.10 20.28 17.12
C MET A 103 -0.24 19.46 18.40
N PHE A 104 -1.08 18.43 18.44
CA PHE A 104 -1.21 17.55 19.60
C PHE A 104 -0.05 16.56 19.68
N VAL A 105 1.04 16.99 20.32
CA VAL A 105 2.07 16.10 20.84
C VAL A 105 1.65 15.66 22.25
N GLN A 106 1.51 14.34 22.39
CA GLN A 106 1.28 13.53 23.59
C GLN A 106 -0.16 13.04 23.82
N PRO A 107 -0.40 11.71 23.75
CA PRO A 107 -1.50 11.09 24.46
C PRO A 107 -1.28 11.29 25.98
N PRO A 108 -2.32 11.53 26.77
CA PRO A 108 -2.21 11.79 28.20
C PRO A 108 -1.98 10.48 28.97
N LEU A 109 -0.90 9.75 28.66
CA LEU A 109 -0.49 8.66 29.53
C LEU A 109 0.00 9.27 30.85
N THR A 110 -0.70 8.94 31.93
CA THR A 110 -0.25 9.29 33.27
C THR A 110 1.09 8.64 33.58
N LYS A 111 1.87 9.23 34.49
CA LYS A 111 3.13 8.61 34.95
C LYS A 111 2.93 7.19 35.47
N ALA A 112 1.79 6.90 36.10
CA ALA A 112 1.44 5.56 36.57
C ALA A 112 1.25 4.59 35.40
N GLN A 113 0.52 4.99 34.36
CA GLN A 113 0.32 4.17 33.15
C GLN A 113 1.65 3.89 32.44
N LEU A 114 2.53 4.89 32.31
CA LEU A 114 3.87 4.73 31.74
C LEU A 114 4.73 3.75 32.54
N GLN A 115 4.76 3.89 33.87
CA GLN A 115 5.51 2.99 34.73
C GLN A 115 5.00 1.54 34.64
N GLU A 116 3.68 1.36 34.59
CA GLU A 116 3.06 0.06 34.45
C GLU A 116 3.44 -0.62 33.13
N ILE A 117 3.24 0.06 31.99
CA ILE A 117 3.54 -0.54 30.68
C ILE A 117 5.04 -0.78 30.48
N HIS A 118 5.91 0.12 30.95
CA HIS A 118 7.35 -0.10 30.93
C HIS A 118 7.73 -1.36 31.72
N GLY A 119 7.08 -1.60 32.86
CA GLY A 119 7.27 -2.82 33.66
C GLY A 119 6.85 -4.08 32.92
N LEU A 120 5.74 -4.03 32.15
CA LEU A 120 5.27 -5.16 31.34
C LEU A 120 6.17 -5.39 30.12
N LEU A 121 6.57 -4.33 29.40
CA LEU A 121 7.44 -4.42 28.22
C LEU A 121 8.80 -5.00 28.55
N ARG A 122 9.42 -4.64 29.69
CA ARG A 122 10.70 -5.22 30.13
C ARG A 122 10.63 -6.72 30.46
N GLN A 123 9.43 -7.26 30.70
CA GLN A 123 9.21 -8.70 30.93
C GLN A 123 8.95 -9.47 29.63
N ALA A 124 8.80 -8.78 28.50
CA ALA A 124 8.59 -9.43 27.21
C ALA A 124 9.85 -10.23 26.81
N PRO A 125 9.68 -11.38 26.12
CA PRO A 125 10.81 -12.08 25.52
C PRO A 125 11.47 -11.22 24.43
N ALA A 126 12.60 -11.68 23.88
CA ALA A 126 13.18 -11.04 22.71
C ALA A 126 12.16 -11.02 21.56
N VAL A 127 11.78 -9.82 21.13
CA VAL A 127 10.82 -9.56 20.04
C VAL A 127 11.49 -8.70 18.97
N PRO A 128 11.02 -8.73 17.71
CA PRO A 128 11.55 -7.88 16.65
C PRO A 128 11.10 -6.42 16.83
N VAL A 129 11.72 -5.70 17.77
CA VAL A 129 11.34 -4.34 18.21
C VAL A 129 11.19 -3.38 17.03
N VAL A 130 12.17 -3.35 16.13
CA VAL A 130 12.18 -2.46 14.96
C VAL A 130 11.01 -2.72 14.02
N ARG A 131 10.66 -3.99 13.77
CA ARG A 131 9.51 -4.34 12.92
C ARG A 131 8.19 -4.01 13.58
N ILE A 132 8.06 -4.32 14.86
CA ILE A 132 6.84 -4.04 15.61
C ILE A 132 6.60 -2.53 15.66
N HIS A 133 7.66 -1.74 15.84
CA HIS A 133 7.58 -0.29 15.79
C HIS A 133 7.08 0.22 14.43
N ARG A 134 7.67 -0.23 13.32
CA ARG A 134 7.22 0.13 11.96
C ARG A 134 5.79 -0.33 11.65
N ALA A 135 5.42 -1.53 12.08
CA ALA A 135 4.07 -2.06 11.94
C ALA A 135 3.04 -1.22 12.70
N ALA A 136 3.40 -0.81 13.92
CA ALA A 136 2.59 0.04 14.77
C ALA A 136 2.48 1.47 14.23
N ARG A 137 3.57 2.05 13.72
CA ARG A 137 3.60 3.42 13.18
C ARG A 137 2.79 3.58 11.90
N GLY A 138 2.80 2.56 11.04
CA GLY A 138 2.13 2.61 9.73
C GLY A 138 2.97 3.27 8.62
N THR A 139 4.16 3.79 8.95
CA THR A 139 5.18 4.29 8.01
C THR A 139 6.50 3.54 8.26
N TYR A 140 7.39 3.49 7.27
CA TYR A 140 8.69 2.81 7.39
C TYR A 140 9.80 3.76 7.89
N GLU A 141 9.47 4.67 8.79
CA GLU A 141 10.45 5.61 9.34
C GLU A 141 11.56 4.84 10.11
N GLN A 142 12.82 5.19 9.88
CA GLN A 142 13.94 4.62 10.62
C GLN A 142 13.83 4.98 12.09
N LEU A 143 13.91 3.96 12.95
CA LEU A 143 14.22 4.17 14.34
C LEU A 143 15.61 4.82 14.45
N PRO A 144 15.77 5.88 15.27
CA PRO A 144 17.09 6.40 15.58
C PRO A 144 18.03 5.30 16.06
N ALA A 145 19.31 5.38 15.66
CA ALA A 145 20.30 4.35 15.98
C ALA A 145 20.37 4.05 17.50
N GLY A 146 20.33 2.76 17.87
CA GLY A 146 20.42 2.29 19.26
C GLY A 146 19.08 2.00 19.96
N GLN A 147 17.95 1.98 19.24
CA GLN A 147 16.59 1.76 19.79
C GLN A 147 16.03 0.34 19.60
N ASP A 148 16.86 -0.71 19.66
CA ASP A 148 16.38 -2.10 19.79
C ASP A 148 15.79 -2.39 21.18
N ASP A 149 15.76 -1.38 22.05
CA ASP A 149 15.10 -1.43 23.35
C ASP A 149 13.58 -1.27 23.19
N ILE A 150 12.85 -2.28 23.63
CA ILE A 150 11.39 -2.37 23.55
C ILE A 150 10.66 -1.20 24.25
N VAL A 151 11.27 -0.61 25.29
CA VAL A 151 10.71 0.53 26.02
C VAL A 151 11.02 1.83 25.29
N LEU A 152 12.23 2.02 24.78
CA LEU A 152 12.58 3.23 24.02
C LEU A 152 11.76 3.33 22.73
N ALA A 153 11.54 2.21 22.04
CA ALA A 153 10.67 2.16 20.88
C ALA A 153 9.22 2.54 21.23
N PHE A 154 8.71 2.07 22.37
CA PHE A 154 7.39 2.48 22.87
C PHE A 154 7.35 3.98 23.17
N ASP A 155 8.34 4.52 23.89
CA ASP A 155 8.40 5.95 24.25
C ASP A 155 8.44 6.84 23.00
N HIS A 156 9.14 6.40 21.96
CA HIS A 156 9.13 7.06 20.67
C HIS A 156 7.72 7.09 20.04
N LEU A 157 6.97 5.99 20.11
CA LEU A 157 5.61 5.91 19.58
C LEU A 157 4.58 6.68 20.42
N VAL A 158 4.85 6.93 21.69
CA VAL A 158 4.02 7.82 22.53
C VAL A 158 4.12 9.27 22.07
N GLN A 159 5.25 9.70 21.51
CA GLN A 159 5.39 11.06 20.95
C GLN A 159 4.69 11.24 19.59
N ALA A 160 4.09 10.17 19.08
CA ALA A 160 3.69 10.05 17.71
C ALA A 160 2.17 10.26 17.57
N ASN A 161 1.75 11.04 16.57
CA ASN A 161 0.33 11.30 16.31
C ASN A 161 -0.44 10.01 15.98
N ALA A 162 -1.75 10.04 16.21
CA ALA A 162 -2.67 9.02 15.73
C ALA A 162 -2.56 8.83 14.22
N ARG A 163 -2.75 7.59 13.77
CA ARG A 163 -2.78 7.18 12.36
C ARG A 163 -4.06 7.64 11.68
N ALA A 164 -4.14 7.44 10.36
CA ALA A 164 -5.33 7.75 9.58
C ALA A 164 -6.59 6.97 10.03
N ASP A 165 -6.39 5.82 10.69
CA ASP A 165 -7.44 5.01 11.32
C ASP A 165 -7.89 5.53 12.70
N GLY A 166 -7.30 6.62 13.19
CA GLY A 166 -7.60 7.24 14.48
C GLY A 166 -6.88 6.61 15.68
N LEU A 167 -6.12 5.52 15.49
CA LEU A 167 -5.40 4.86 16.58
C LEU A 167 -4.01 5.44 16.80
N PHE A 168 -3.64 5.56 18.08
CA PHE A 168 -2.27 5.92 18.45
C PHE A 168 -1.32 4.74 18.22
N PRO A 169 -0.15 4.96 17.59
CA PRO A 169 0.80 3.89 17.30
C PRO A 169 1.23 3.07 18.52
N PHE A 170 1.39 3.70 19.69
CA PHE A 170 1.80 2.98 20.89
C PHE A 170 0.77 1.91 21.32
N LEU A 171 -0.54 2.10 21.05
CA LEU A 171 -1.57 1.09 21.33
C LEU A 171 -1.35 -0.16 20.46
N LEU A 172 -1.05 0.03 19.18
CA LEU A 172 -0.76 -1.08 18.26
C LEU A 172 0.54 -1.79 18.61
N TYR A 173 1.55 -1.03 19.04
CA TYR A 173 2.81 -1.58 19.51
C TYR A 173 2.61 -2.57 20.66
N VAL A 174 1.78 -2.20 21.65
CA VAL A 174 1.48 -3.10 22.78
C VAL A 174 0.75 -4.36 22.32
N GLU A 175 -0.21 -4.28 21.38
CA GLU A 175 -0.88 -5.49 20.86
C GLU A 175 0.09 -6.44 20.14
N TYR A 176 0.96 -5.90 19.28
CA TYR A 176 1.96 -6.71 18.59
C TYR A 176 2.96 -7.38 19.54
N VAL A 177 3.43 -6.66 20.56
CA VAL A 177 4.28 -7.26 21.60
C VAL A 177 3.50 -8.32 22.37
N ALA A 178 2.26 -8.03 22.78
CA ALA A 178 1.42 -8.95 23.52
C ALA A 178 1.19 -10.26 22.75
N ALA A 179 0.98 -10.20 21.43
CA ALA A 179 0.83 -11.36 20.55
C ALA A 179 2.05 -12.32 20.63
N LEU A 180 3.26 -11.79 20.80
CA LEU A 180 4.51 -12.56 20.87
C LEU A 180 4.92 -12.98 22.29
N THR A 181 4.16 -12.60 23.32
CA THR A 181 4.47 -12.90 24.73
C THR A 181 3.70 -14.11 25.27
N PRO A 182 4.16 -14.74 26.37
CA PRO A 182 3.41 -15.80 27.06
C PRO A 182 2.03 -15.34 27.53
N VAL A 183 1.08 -16.29 27.59
CA VAL A 183 -0.35 -16.04 27.87
C VAL A 183 -0.63 -15.13 29.07
N ARG A 184 0.15 -15.27 30.16
CA ARG A 184 -0.03 -14.43 31.36
C ARG A 184 0.32 -12.96 31.08
N LEU A 185 1.48 -12.71 30.46
CA LEU A 185 1.94 -11.36 30.14
C LEU A 185 1.07 -10.71 29.07
N ARG A 186 0.69 -11.48 28.04
CA ARG A 186 -0.28 -11.06 27.02
C ARG A 186 -1.56 -10.51 27.65
N ARG A 187 -2.19 -11.26 28.57
CA ARG A 187 -3.42 -10.80 29.24
C ARG A 187 -3.21 -9.51 30.05
N GLN A 188 -2.05 -9.32 30.65
CA GLN A 188 -1.75 -8.09 31.40
C GLN A 188 -1.59 -6.91 30.44
N MET A 189 -0.84 -7.08 29.36
CA MET A 189 -0.65 -6.08 28.31
C MET A 189 -1.97 -5.69 27.64
N SER A 190 -2.77 -6.65 27.18
CA SER A 190 -4.06 -6.36 26.54
C SER A 190 -5.05 -5.68 27.51
N ARG A 191 -5.04 -6.01 28.81
CA ARG A 191 -5.87 -5.30 29.81
C ARG A 191 -5.44 -3.86 30.01
N TRP A 192 -4.14 -3.62 30.13
CA TRP A 192 -3.60 -2.27 30.20
C TRP A 192 -3.99 -1.48 28.94
N ASN A 193 -3.81 -2.08 27.77
CA ASN A 193 -4.07 -1.43 26.49
C ASN A 193 -5.55 -1.10 26.31
N ALA A 194 -6.46 -2.03 26.64
CA ALA A 194 -7.89 -1.81 26.63
C ALA A 194 -8.30 -0.68 27.59
N SER A 195 -7.73 -0.63 28.80
CA SER A 195 -8.02 0.45 29.75
C SER A 195 -7.56 1.82 29.25
N VAL A 196 -6.42 1.90 28.58
CA VAL A 196 -5.94 3.16 27.98
C VAL A 196 -6.80 3.53 26.77
N ALA A 197 -7.12 2.58 25.90
CA ALA A 197 -7.95 2.80 24.71
C ALA A 197 -9.37 3.25 25.08
N ASP A 198 -9.95 2.69 26.14
CA ASP A 198 -11.23 3.13 26.72
C ASP A 198 -11.17 4.58 27.19
N GLY A 199 -10.13 4.94 27.95
CA GLY A 199 -9.91 6.32 28.39
C GLY A 199 -9.67 7.32 27.25
N LEU A 200 -9.26 6.85 26.08
CA LEU A 200 -9.07 7.64 24.86
C LEU A 200 -10.27 7.57 23.90
N GLY A 201 -11.32 6.80 24.23
CA GLY A 201 -12.50 6.64 23.39
C GLY A 201 -12.27 5.87 22.08
N VAL A 202 -11.22 5.03 22.01
CA VAL A 202 -10.83 4.27 20.81
C VAL A 202 -10.83 2.76 21.02
N LEU A 203 -11.48 2.26 22.09
CA LEU A 203 -11.52 0.84 22.43
C LEU A 203 -12.14 0.01 21.30
N ASP A 204 -13.31 0.39 20.81
CA ASP A 204 -14.02 -0.34 19.75
C ASP A 204 -13.16 -0.46 18.48
N THR A 205 -12.48 0.63 18.10
CA THR A 205 -11.57 0.67 16.95
C THR A 205 -10.36 -0.25 17.16
N LEU A 206 -9.79 -0.26 18.37
CA LEU A 206 -8.66 -1.13 18.71
C LEU A 206 -9.08 -2.61 18.68
N GLU A 207 -10.25 -2.96 19.22
CA GLU A 207 -10.74 -4.34 19.25
C GLU A 207 -11.03 -4.88 17.84
N ALA A 208 -11.66 -4.05 16.99
CA ALA A 208 -11.91 -4.39 15.59
C ALA A 208 -10.60 -4.68 14.84
N LEU A 209 -9.59 -3.82 15.00
CA LEU A 209 -8.31 -3.99 14.34
C LEU A 209 -7.49 -5.15 14.93
N ALA A 210 -7.48 -5.31 16.25
CA ALA A 210 -6.74 -6.38 16.93
C ALA A 210 -7.17 -7.78 16.48
N ALA A 211 -8.45 -7.94 16.10
CA ALA A 211 -8.96 -9.18 15.51
C ALA A 211 -8.36 -9.49 14.12
N GLU A 212 -7.93 -8.47 13.39
CA GLU A 212 -7.34 -8.56 12.05
C GLU A 212 -5.80 -8.57 12.06
N LEU A 213 -5.18 -8.21 13.19
CA LEU A 213 -3.72 -8.14 13.31
C LEU A 213 -3.07 -9.52 13.12
N SER A 214 -2.21 -9.60 12.10
CA SER A 214 -1.32 -10.75 11.93
C SER A 214 -0.07 -10.58 12.80
N PRO A 215 0.40 -11.65 13.48
CA PRO A 215 1.59 -11.56 14.31
C PRO A 215 2.83 -11.22 13.48
N VAL A 216 3.59 -10.21 13.95
CA VAL A 216 4.84 -9.77 13.33
C VAL A 216 5.89 -10.88 13.48
N ARG A 217 6.45 -11.35 12.36
CA ARG A 217 7.50 -12.37 12.34
C ARG A 217 8.89 -11.74 12.51
N PRO A 218 9.85 -12.45 13.10
CA PRO A 218 11.23 -11.98 13.20
C PRO A 218 11.82 -11.67 11.82
N GLU A 219 12.77 -10.73 11.76
CA GLU A 219 13.48 -10.39 10.52
C GLU A 219 14.21 -11.62 9.97
N HIS A 220 14.06 -11.85 8.67
CA HIS A 220 15.00 -12.70 7.95
C HIS A 220 16.21 -11.83 7.60
N ALA A 221 17.41 -12.26 8.01
CA ALA A 221 18.66 -11.51 7.89
C ALA A 221 19.12 -11.22 6.43
N GLU A 222 18.34 -11.61 5.43
CA GLU A 222 18.62 -11.47 3.99
C GLU A 222 17.42 -10.86 3.25
N GLY A 223 16.68 -9.96 3.90
CA GLY A 223 15.41 -9.43 3.38
C GLY A 223 15.59 -8.58 2.13
N MET A 224 14.82 -8.90 1.08
CA MET A 224 14.49 -7.99 -0.02
C MET A 224 13.18 -7.28 0.35
N ALA A 225 13.11 -5.97 0.16
CA ALA A 225 11.85 -5.25 0.14
C ALA A 225 11.20 -5.42 -1.24
N TYR A 226 9.89 -5.23 -1.32
CA TYR A 226 9.13 -5.42 -2.56
C TYR A 226 8.31 -4.18 -2.87
N LEU A 227 8.41 -3.71 -4.11
CA LEU A 227 7.49 -2.76 -4.70
C LEU A 227 6.77 -3.44 -5.86
N ALA A 228 5.49 -3.73 -5.63
CA ALA A 228 4.63 -4.25 -6.68
C ALA A 228 3.97 -3.10 -7.44
N ILE A 229 3.89 -3.23 -8.75
CA ILE A 229 3.25 -2.28 -9.65
C ILE A 229 2.31 -3.07 -10.54
N ARG A 230 1.01 -2.79 -10.42
CA ARG A 230 -0.04 -3.35 -11.26
C ARG A 230 -0.33 -2.38 -12.39
N ILE A 231 -0.38 -2.92 -13.61
CA ILE A 231 -0.77 -2.18 -14.81
C ILE A 231 -1.95 -2.93 -15.42
N GLU A 232 -3.07 -2.22 -15.57
CA GLU A 232 -4.28 -2.71 -16.24
C GLU A 232 -4.63 -1.75 -17.38
N ARG A 233 -5.25 -2.25 -18.45
CA ARG A 233 -5.92 -1.39 -19.43
C ARG A 233 -7.33 -1.09 -18.92
N THR A 234 -7.78 0.15 -19.07
CA THR A 234 -9.20 0.45 -18.93
C THR A 234 -9.90 -0.04 -20.19
N ASP A 235 -10.96 -0.82 -20.01
CA ASP A 235 -11.86 -1.10 -21.13
C ASP A 235 -12.61 0.19 -21.46
N ASP A 236 -12.63 0.60 -22.74
CA ASP A 236 -13.50 1.64 -23.31
C ASP A 236 -15.00 1.19 -23.27
N ALA A 237 -15.47 0.74 -22.11
CA ALA A 237 -16.78 0.13 -21.91
C ALA A 237 -17.64 0.98 -20.96
N ASP A 238 -17.91 2.21 -21.39
CA ASP A 238 -19.22 2.85 -21.25
C ASP A 238 -19.46 3.75 -22.48
N GLY A 239 -19.18 3.20 -23.67
CA GLY A 239 -19.84 3.66 -24.88
C GLY A 239 -21.31 3.26 -24.81
N ASP A 240 -22.12 4.15 -24.24
CA ASP A 240 -23.58 4.11 -24.16
C ASP A 240 -24.19 3.52 -25.44
N ARG A 241 -24.40 2.20 -25.44
CA ARG A 241 -25.27 1.51 -26.38
C ARG A 241 -26.64 1.48 -25.72
N ASP A 242 -27.25 2.66 -25.57
CA ASP A 242 -28.67 2.72 -25.26
C ASP A 242 -29.43 3.60 -26.27
N ASN A 243 -30.37 2.93 -26.94
CA ASN A 243 -31.50 3.41 -27.70
C ASN A 243 -31.30 4.24 -28.97
N GLY A 244 -31.34 3.50 -30.08
CA GLY A 244 -31.86 4.03 -31.33
C GLY A 244 -33.28 4.54 -31.17
N TYR A 245 -33.44 5.86 -31.37
CA TYR A 245 -34.63 6.42 -31.98
C TYR A 245 -34.22 7.21 -33.21
N ASP A 246 -34.65 6.67 -34.34
CA ASP A 246 -34.73 7.30 -35.65
C ASP A 246 -35.46 8.65 -35.56
N SER A 247 -34.75 9.74 -35.88
CA SER A 247 -35.34 11.00 -36.33
C SER A 247 -34.26 11.83 -37.03
N GLY A 248 -34.45 12.00 -38.33
CA GLY A 248 -33.47 12.61 -39.22
C GLY A 248 -33.31 14.13 -39.11
N GLY A 249 -32.27 14.60 -39.80
CA GLY A 249 -32.13 15.97 -40.30
C GLY A 249 -31.03 16.79 -39.62
N GLY A 250 -30.07 17.27 -40.41
CA GLY A 250 -29.31 18.48 -40.08
C GLY A 250 -27.81 18.44 -40.38
N TYR A 251 -27.42 19.15 -41.43
CA TYR A 251 -26.06 19.52 -41.83
C TYR A 251 -25.19 20.09 -40.70
N GLY A 252 -23.89 19.76 -40.69
CA GLY A 252 -22.89 20.59 -40.00
C GLY A 252 -21.51 19.96 -39.78
N GLY A 253 -20.53 20.39 -40.57
CA GLY A 253 -19.14 20.64 -40.13
C GLY A 253 -18.24 19.44 -39.84
N GLY A 254 -17.45 19.05 -40.84
CA GLY A 254 -16.27 18.22 -40.63
C GLY A 254 -15.21 18.99 -39.82
N HIS A 255 -14.99 18.55 -38.59
CA HIS A 255 -13.68 18.61 -37.94
C HIS A 255 -13.25 17.17 -37.68
N ASP A 256 -12.44 16.70 -38.62
CA ASP A 256 -11.63 15.50 -38.53
C ASP A 256 -10.71 15.64 -37.30
N SER A 257 -11.05 14.89 -36.25
CA SER A 257 -10.16 14.60 -35.13
C SER A 257 -10.19 13.09 -34.93
N GLY A 258 -9.61 12.38 -35.89
CA GLY A 258 -9.19 11.01 -35.73
C GLY A 258 -8.09 10.92 -34.65
N HIS A 259 -8.49 10.73 -33.40
CA HIS A 259 -7.70 10.03 -32.39
C HIS A 259 -8.50 8.79 -32.00
N GLY A 260 -8.31 7.71 -32.77
CA GLY A 260 -8.86 6.42 -32.44
C GLY A 260 -8.12 5.84 -31.24
N GLY A 261 -8.77 5.84 -30.08
CA GLY A 261 -8.49 4.98 -28.92
C GLY A 261 -7.05 4.98 -28.44
N ASP A 262 -6.61 6.06 -27.80
CA ASP A 262 -5.41 6.00 -26.95
C ASP A 262 -5.77 5.11 -25.77
N GLY A 263 -5.22 3.89 -25.74
CA GLY A 263 -5.48 2.93 -24.68
C GLY A 263 -5.10 3.54 -23.34
N GLU A 264 -6.09 3.78 -22.50
CA GLU A 264 -5.87 4.27 -21.14
C GLU A 264 -5.43 3.10 -20.24
N TYR A 265 -4.47 3.37 -19.36
CA TYR A 265 -3.93 2.43 -18.39
C TYR A 265 -4.24 2.91 -16.97
N LEU A 266 -4.49 1.97 -16.06
CA LEU A 266 -4.52 2.19 -14.63
C LEU A 266 -3.24 1.63 -14.00
N VAL A 267 -2.51 2.47 -13.28
CA VAL A 267 -1.32 2.08 -12.53
C VAL A 267 -1.62 2.10 -11.03
N SER A 268 -1.29 1.01 -10.35
CA SER A 268 -1.34 0.91 -8.89
C SER A 268 -0.05 0.33 -8.32
N SER A 269 0.31 0.65 -7.09
CA SER A 269 1.49 0.12 -6.41
C SER A 269 1.24 -0.23 -4.95
N TRP A 270 2.03 -1.20 -4.47
CA TRP A 270 2.09 -1.63 -3.08
C TRP A 270 3.52 -1.85 -2.65
N THR A 271 3.81 -1.55 -1.39
CA THR A 271 5.10 -1.84 -0.76
C THR A 271 5.00 -2.99 0.25
N LYS A 272 6.07 -3.76 0.38
CA LYS A 272 6.27 -4.76 1.45
C LYS A 272 7.71 -4.70 1.95
N GLU A 273 7.90 -4.86 3.24
CA GLU A 273 9.26 -4.97 3.82
C GLU A 273 9.92 -6.32 3.50
N ASP A 274 9.12 -7.37 3.36
CA ASP A 274 9.55 -8.70 2.94
C ASP A 274 8.36 -9.50 2.37
N THR A 275 8.59 -10.77 2.00
CA THR A 275 7.55 -11.64 1.43
C THR A 275 6.41 -11.95 2.39
N SER A 276 6.63 -11.87 3.71
CA SER A 276 5.66 -12.19 4.75
C SER A 276 4.88 -10.97 5.25
N SER A 277 5.40 -9.76 5.04
CA SER A 277 4.74 -8.51 5.41
C SER A 277 3.46 -8.31 4.62
N PRO A 278 2.40 -7.72 5.22
CA PRO A 278 1.21 -7.34 4.47
C PRO A 278 1.55 -6.27 3.42
N ALA A 279 0.95 -6.38 2.24
CA ALA A 279 1.07 -5.38 1.19
C ALA A 279 0.39 -4.07 1.63
N ARG A 280 1.13 -2.96 1.56
CA ARG A 280 0.60 -1.62 1.86
C ARG A 280 0.38 -0.86 0.57
N PRO A 281 -0.86 -0.41 0.27
CA PRO A 281 -1.11 0.41 -0.90
C PRO A 281 -0.38 1.74 -0.79
N ASP A 282 0.12 2.25 -1.91
CA ASP A 282 0.86 3.51 -1.99
C ASP A 282 0.31 4.40 -3.10
N PHE A 283 0.39 3.92 -4.35
CA PHE A 283 -0.11 4.61 -5.53
C PHE A 283 -1.34 3.86 -6.03
N LEU A 284 -2.55 4.43 -6.07
CA LEU A 284 -3.76 3.66 -6.40
C LEU A 284 -4.52 4.23 -7.60
N ASP A 285 -4.85 3.35 -8.54
CA ASP A 285 -5.75 3.57 -9.67
C ASP A 285 -5.49 4.89 -10.42
N PHE A 286 -4.22 5.21 -10.67
CA PHE A 286 -3.84 6.41 -11.41
C PHE A 286 -4.01 6.17 -12.91
N PRO A 287 -4.91 6.89 -13.59
CA PRO A 287 -5.09 6.78 -15.03
C PRO A 287 -3.94 7.47 -15.77
N CYS A 288 -3.51 6.88 -16.88
CA CYS A 288 -2.52 7.46 -17.78
C CYS A 288 -2.70 6.96 -19.22
N SER A 289 -2.21 7.73 -20.18
CA SER A 289 -2.13 7.32 -21.58
C SER A 289 -0.98 6.34 -21.82
N GLU A 290 -0.91 5.72 -23.00
CA GLU A 290 0.26 4.92 -23.41
C GLU A 290 1.57 5.72 -23.37
N GLU A 291 1.53 6.99 -23.79
CA GLU A 291 2.70 7.88 -23.80
C GLU A 291 3.17 8.24 -22.38
N ASP A 292 2.24 8.31 -21.42
CA ASP A 292 2.51 8.67 -20.03
C ASP A 292 2.78 7.45 -19.12
N LEU A 293 2.63 6.22 -19.64
CA LEU A 293 2.71 4.99 -18.84
C LEU A 293 4.05 4.86 -18.13
N GLU A 294 5.15 5.01 -18.85
CA GLU A 294 6.50 4.91 -18.27
C GLU A 294 6.74 5.99 -17.19
N MET A 295 6.28 7.23 -17.43
CA MET A 295 6.39 8.31 -16.46
C MET A 295 5.55 8.04 -15.21
N THR A 296 4.38 7.45 -15.38
CA THR A 296 3.48 7.08 -14.28
C THR A 296 4.07 5.97 -13.44
N VAL A 297 4.70 4.97 -14.08
CA VAL A 297 5.48 3.94 -13.38
C VAL A 297 6.66 4.54 -12.62
N GLU A 298 7.41 5.48 -13.20
CA GLU A 298 8.50 6.18 -12.49
C GLU A 298 8.00 6.90 -11.23
N ARG A 299 6.82 7.52 -11.29
CA ARG A 299 6.19 8.17 -10.13
C ARG A 299 5.80 7.15 -9.05
N ALA A 300 5.23 6.02 -9.45
CA ALA A 300 4.90 4.93 -8.53
C ALA A 300 6.17 4.37 -7.84
N ILE A 301 7.27 4.24 -8.59
CA ILE A 301 8.57 3.83 -8.03
C ILE A 301 9.09 4.86 -7.04
N SER A 302 9.07 6.14 -7.39
CA SER A 302 9.56 7.21 -6.53
C SER A 302 8.76 7.32 -5.23
N SER A 303 7.44 7.10 -5.29
CA SER A 303 6.57 7.05 -4.10
C SER A 303 6.91 5.84 -3.22
N GLY A 304 7.03 4.66 -3.83
CA GLY A 304 7.37 3.42 -3.14
C GLY A 304 8.74 3.48 -2.47
N GLU A 305 9.76 4.00 -3.15
CA GLU A 305 11.09 4.25 -2.61
C GLU A 305 11.05 5.24 -1.43
N SER A 306 10.26 6.31 -1.54
CA SER A 306 10.12 7.28 -0.43
C SER A 306 9.50 6.64 0.81
N LEU A 307 8.56 5.71 0.62
CA LEU A 307 8.04 4.90 1.71
C LEU A 307 9.12 3.96 2.24
N LEU A 308 9.79 3.20 1.38
CA LEU A 308 10.77 2.19 1.77
C LEU A 308 12.13 2.77 2.21
N ALA A 309 12.33 4.10 2.13
CA ALA A 309 13.60 4.79 2.38
C ALA A 309 14.23 4.50 3.75
N GLY A 310 13.42 4.06 4.72
CA GLY A 310 13.93 3.66 6.03
C GLY A 310 14.47 2.22 6.11
N LEU A 311 14.34 1.42 5.05
CA LEU A 311 14.89 0.08 5.00
C LEU A 311 16.31 0.11 4.43
N ASP A 312 17.26 -0.56 5.10
CA ASP A 312 18.61 -0.81 4.57
C ASP A 312 18.65 -2.12 3.77
N THR A 313 17.62 -2.34 2.94
CA THR A 313 17.45 -3.56 2.15
C THR A 313 17.18 -3.22 0.69
N PRO A 314 17.75 -3.97 -0.27
CA PRO A 314 17.44 -3.78 -1.69
C PRO A 314 15.94 -3.99 -1.99
N VAL A 315 15.43 -3.28 -2.99
CA VAL A 315 14.04 -3.36 -3.46
C VAL A 315 13.97 -4.22 -4.73
N GLN A 316 13.06 -5.20 -4.73
CA GLN A 316 12.64 -5.92 -5.91
C GLN A 316 11.37 -5.27 -6.50
N LEU A 317 11.39 -5.02 -7.81
CA LEU A 317 10.22 -4.57 -8.55
C LEU A 317 9.42 -5.77 -9.07
N GLU A 318 8.11 -5.75 -8.84
CA GLU A 318 7.20 -6.81 -9.28
C GLU A 318 6.08 -6.21 -10.13
N PHE A 319 6.10 -6.48 -11.43
CA PHE A 319 5.05 -6.01 -12.34
C PHE A 319 3.93 -7.04 -12.42
N LEU A 320 2.75 -6.71 -11.89
CA LEU A 320 1.54 -7.51 -12.03
C LEU A 320 0.85 -7.10 -13.33
N LEU A 321 0.91 -7.98 -14.33
CA LEU A 321 0.42 -7.71 -15.67
C LEU A 321 -0.69 -8.69 -16.03
N GLY A 322 -1.71 -8.17 -16.70
CA GLY A 322 -2.70 -8.99 -17.39
C GLY A 322 -2.13 -9.69 -18.62
N ARG A 323 -2.84 -10.68 -19.13
CA ARG A 323 -2.46 -11.52 -20.28
C ARG A 323 -2.15 -10.70 -21.53
N ASP A 324 -2.89 -9.63 -21.76
CA ASP A 324 -2.73 -8.71 -22.89
C ASP A 324 -1.52 -7.79 -22.74
N LEU A 325 -1.03 -7.59 -21.52
CA LEU A 325 0.11 -6.73 -21.16
C LEU A 325 1.37 -7.50 -20.77
N VAL A 326 1.33 -8.84 -20.70
CA VAL A 326 2.47 -9.62 -20.20
C VAL A 326 3.76 -9.39 -21.00
N ASP A 327 3.65 -9.04 -22.29
CA ASP A 327 4.78 -8.75 -23.18
C ASP A 327 5.17 -7.24 -23.22
N LEU A 328 4.67 -6.43 -22.28
CA LEU A 328 5.01 -5.01 -22.16
C LEU A 328 6.51 -4.84 -21.81
N PRO A 329 7.24 -3.88 -22.43
CA PRO A 329 8.68 -3.58 -22.20
C PRO A 329 9.06 -3.05 -20.81
N VAL A 330 8.47 -3.54 -19.72
CA VAL A 330 8.71 -3.00 -18.37
C VAL A 330 10.19 -3.07 -17.95
N GLU A 331 10.98 -3.95 -18.56
CA GLU A 331 12.43 -4.01 -18.35
C GLU A 331 13.21 -2.85 -18.99
N GLU A 332 12.67 -2.25 -20.05
CA GLU A 332 13.28 -1.11 -20.77
C GLU A 332 12.91 0.24 -20.14
N PHE A 333 11.88 0.27 -19.29
CA PHE A 333 11.48 1.49 -18.60
C PHE A 333 12.64 2.09 -17.80
N SER A 334 12.64 3.40 -17.66
CA SER A 334 13.69 4.17 -17.03
C SER A 334 13.21 4.92 -15.79
N THR A 335 14.07 4.99 -14.78
CA THR A 335 13.94 5.95 -13.66
C THR A 335 14.80 7.17 -13.90
N HIS A 336 14.61 8.22 -13.08
CA HIS A 336 15.44 9.42 -13.08
C HIS A 336 15.36 10.22 -14.39
N ARG A 337 14.23 10.15 -15.09
CA ARG A 337 14.00 10.92 -16.33
C ARG A 337 13.93 12.40 -16.02
N SER A 338 13.27 12.75 -14.91
CA SER A 338 13.14 14.12 -14.41
C SER A 338 14.48 14.77 -14.02
N SER A 339 15.49 13.98 -13.63
CA SER A 339 16.84 14.47 -13.33
C SER A 339 17.76 14.54 -14.55
N GLY A 340 17.28 14.15 -15.75
CA GLY A 340 18.04 14.19 -17.00
C GLY A 340 19.08 13.08 -17.18
N LEU A 341 19.09 12.06 -16.31
CA LEU A 341 20.02 10.93 -16.37
C LEU A 341 19.24 9.61 -16.26
N PRO A 342 18.48 9.23 -17.31
CA PRO A 342 17.63 8.06 -17.26
C PRO A 342 18.44 6.78 -17.04
N ARG A 343 17.95 5.92 -16.15
CA ARG A 343 18.52 4.60 -15.86
C ARG A 343 17.46 3.52 -16.03
N SER A 344 17.75 2.53 -16.88
CA SER A 344 16.88 1.37 -17.08
C SER A 344 16.61 0.64 -15.76
N LEU A 345 15.36 0.22 -15.55
CA LEU A 345 14.90 -0.46 -14.34
C LEU A 345 15.74 -1.69 -14.03
N VAL A 346 16.00 -2.56 -15.01
CA VAL A 346 16.72 -3.81 -14.76
C VAL A 346 18.19 -3.63 -14.38
N ARG A 347 18.75 -2.44 -14.60
CA ARG A 347 20.11 -2.09 -14.16
C ARG A 347 20.15 -1.65 -12.70
N HIS A 348 19.02 -1.20 -12.17
CA HIS A 348 18.93 -0.67 -10.82
C HIS A 348 18.22 -1.62 -9.86
N TYR A 349 17.24 -2.36 -10.35
CA TYR A 349 16.37 -3.23 -9.58
C TYR A 349 16.39 -4.66 -10.10
N GLN A 350 16.18 -5.59 -9.18
CA GLN A 350 15.72 -6.93 -9.53
C GLN A 350 14.26 -6.80 -9.99
N THR A 351 13.99 -7.04 -11.28
CA THR A 351 12.64 -6.86 -11.86
C THR A 351 12.08 -8.20 -12.33
N VAL A 352 10.87 -8.51 -11.87
CA VAL A 352 10.10 -9.70 -12.25
C VAL A 352 8.69 -9.37 -12.70
N ILE A 353 8.12 -10.23 -13.54
CA ILE A 353 6.71 -10.17 -13.93
C ILE A 353 5.90 -11.19 -13.11
N ARG A 354 4.65 -10.83 -12.81
CA ARG A 354 3.63 -11.68 -12.22
C ARG A 354 2.35 -11.67 -13.01
N SER A 355 1.65 -12.81 -13.01
CA SER A 355 0.32 -12.90 -13.61
C SER A 355 -0.73 -12.29 -12.69
N LEU A 356 -1.48 -11.32 -13.22
CA LEU A 356 -2.64 -10.76 -12.56
C LEU A 356 -3.80 -11.78 -12.47
N GLU A 357 -3.97 -12.63 -13.48
CA GLU A 357 -5.04 -13.65 -13.54
C GLU A 357 -4.92 -14.65 -12.40
N ARG A 358 -3.70 -15.10 -12.06
CA ARG A 358 -3.49 -16.09 -11.00
C ARG A 358 -3.81 -15.57 -9.61
N GLN A 359 -3.66 -14.26 -9.40
CA GLN A 359 -4.07 -13.65 -8.14
C GLN A 359 -5.59 -13.59 -8.03
N HIS A 360 -6.30 -13.45 -9.15
CA HIS A 360 -7.75 -13.33 -9.20
C HIS A 360 -8.52 -14.66 -9.29
N ASP A 361 -7.98 -15.70 -9.95
CA ASP A 361 -8.69 -16.95 -10.20
C ASP A 361 -8.37 -18.04 -9.16
N PRO A 362 -9.29 -18.33 -8.20
CA PRO A 362 -9.06 -19.35 -7.20
C PRO A 362 -8.98 -20.77 -7.76
N ALA A 363 -9.52 -21.02 -8.96
CA ALA A 363 -9.57 -22.36 -9.56
C ALA A 363 -8.18 -22.88 -9.91
N ILE A 364 -7.26 -21.98 -10.29
CA ILE A 364 -5.88 -22.34 -10.67
C ILE A 364 -4.89 -22.27 -9.50
N GLN A 365 -5.25 -21.60 -8.39
CA GLN A 365 -4.39 -21.46 -7.21
C GLN A 365 -3.95 -22.79 -6.60
N ARG A 366 -4.82 -23.82 -6.62
CA ARG A 366 -4.49 -25.13 -6.03
C ARG A 366 -3.36 -25.83 -6.78
N VAL A 367 -3.39 -25.82 -8.11
CA VAL A 367 -2.37 -26.48 -8.93
C VAL A 367 -1.07 -25.66 -8.89
N TRP A 368 -1.19 -24.34 -8.94
CA TRP A 368 -0.06 -23.42 -8.77
C TRP A 368 0.68 -23.60 -7.43
N ARG A 369 -0.02 -23.60 -6.29
CA ARG A 369 0.58 -23.85 -4.96
C ARG A 369 1.32 -25.18 -4.88
N ARG A 370 0.83 -26.22 -5.58
CA ARG A 370 1.49 -27.53 -5.61
C ARG A 370 2.84 -27.46 -6.33
N ARG A 371 2.88 -26.91 -7.54
CA ARG A 371 4.11 -26.79 -8.33
C ARG A 371 5.10 -25.83 -7.68
N TRP A 372 4.62 -24.73 -7.09
CA TRP A 372 5.42 -23.83 -6.28
C TRP A 372 6.10 -24.56 -5.12
N ARG A 373 5.35 -25.37 -4.37
CA ARG A 373 5.91 -26.18 -3.28
C ARG A 373 7.01 -27.12 -3.78
N SER A 374 6.78 -27.84 -4.88
CA SER A 374 7.81 -28.71 -5.48
C SER A 374 9.08 -27.94 -5.84
N MET A 375 8.93 -26.76 -6.46
CA MET A 375 10.05 -25.87 -6.80
C MET A 375 10.85 -25.39 -5.57
N ARG A 376 10.17 -25.16 -4.44
CA ARG A 376 10.78 -24.66 -3.20
C ARG A 376 11.41 -25.76 -2.35
N GLU A 377 10.72 -26.88 -2.19
CA GLU A 377 11.09 -27.96 -1.27
C GLU A 377 11.94 -29.05 -1.94
N SER A 378 11.81 -29.25 -3.25
CA SER A 378 12.51 -30.29 -4.00
C SER A 378 12.95 -29.83 -5.40
N PRO A 379 13.72 -28.73 -5.50
CA PRO A 379 14.12 -28.17 -6.80
C PRO A 379 14.85 -29.18 -7.69
N HIS A 380 15.64 -30.07 -7.09
CA HIS A 380 16.41 -31.11 -7.79
C HIS A 380 15.56 -32.19 -8.48
N GLU A 381 14.28 -32.34 -8.10
CA GLU A 381 13.33 -33.23 -8.76
C GLU A 381 12.51 -32.52 -9.84
N CYS A 382 12.66 -31.21 -9.97
CA CYS A 382 11.85 -30.41 -10.87
C CYS A 382 12.41 -30.41 -12.29
N ALA A 383 11.52 -30.23 -13.26
CA ALA A 383 11.78 -30.22 -14.68
C ALA A 383 11.27 -28.94 -15.33
N TRP A 384 11.76 -28.67 -16.54
CA TRP A 384 11.32 -27.58 -17.39
C TRP A 384 11.20 -28.03 -18.85
N HIS A 385 10.45 -27.29 -19.66
CA HIS A 385 10.27 -27.58 -21.09
C HIS A 385 10.34 -26.32 -21.95
N ALA A 386 10.92 -26.43 -23.14
CA ALA A 386 10.78 -25.44 -24.20
C ALA A 386 9.43 -25.62 -24.94
N CYS A 387 8.74 -24.53 -25.21
CA CYS A 387 7.40 -24.51 -25.81
C CYS A 387 7.32 -23.49 -26.94
N GLY A 388 6.51 -23.77 -27.96
CA GLY A 388 6.44 -22.94 -29.18
C GLY A 388 7.65 -23.12 -30.11
N GLY A 389 7.76 -22.28 -31.12
CA GLY A 389 8.78 -22.34 -32.15
C GLY A 389 8.73 -23.63 -32.98
N LEU A 390 9.80 -23.88 -33.74
CA LEU A 390 9.93 -25.08 -34.58
C LEU A 390 10.29 -26.35 -33.79
N SER A 391 10.85 -26.21 -32.58
CA SER A 391 11.45 -27.29 -31.81
C SER A 391 10.83 -27.52 -30.43
N GLY A 392 10.01 -26.60 -29.92
CA GLY A 392 9.35 -26.71 -28.63
C GLY A 392 8.04 -27.48 -28.68
N LEU A 393 7.50 -27.78 -27.50
CA LEU A 393 6.18 -28.39 -27.38
C LEU A 393 5.08 -27.47 -27.92
N SER A 394 4.14 -28.05 -28.66
CA SER A 394 2.89 -27.37 -29.00
C SER A 394 2.03 -27.16 -27.74
N PRO A 395 1.03 -26.25 -27.76
CA PRO A 395 0.12 -26.06 -26.62
C PRO A 395 -0.53 -27.36 -26.14
N SER A 396 -0.98 -28.21 -27.07
CA SER A 396 -1.59 -29.50 -26.73
C SER A 396 -0.57 -30.50 -26.17
N GLY A 397 0.66 -30.52 -26.70
CA GLY A 397 1.73 -31.35 -26.18
C GLY A 397 2.13 -30.94 -24.76
N LEU A 398 2.22 -29.64 -24.49
CA LEU A 398 2.45 -29.11 -23.15
C LEU A 398 1.32 -29.52 -22.19
N GLN A 399 0.06 -29.42 -22.63
CA GLN A 399 -1.09 -29.84 -21.82
C GLN A 399 -1.03 -31.33 -21.46
N GLU A 400 -0.63 -32.20 -22.41
CA GLU A 400 -0.47 -33.64 -22.16
C GLU A 400 0.65 -33.92 -21.14
N VAL A 401 1.78 -33.24 -21.26
CA VAL A 401 2.91 -33.35 -20.32
C VAL A 401 2.49 -32.92 -18.92
N LEU A 402 1.87 -31.73 -18.79
CA LEU A 402 1.45 -31.19 -17.50
C LEU A 402 0.32 -32.02 -16.86
N GLY A 403 -0.60 -32.56 -17.66
CA GLY A 403 -1.68 -33.43 -17.19
C GLY A 403 -1.20 -34.79 -16.68
N ARG A 404 -0.07 -35.31 -17.18
CA ARG A 404 0.58 -36.53 -16.66
C ARG A 404 1.41 -36.28 -15.41
N ASP A 405 1.89 -35.06 -15.22
CA ASP A 405 2.72 -34.67 -14.08
C ASP A 405 1.89 -34.41 -12.81
N MET A 406 1.37 -35.50 -12.24
CA MET A 406 0.53 -35.44 -11.03
C MET A 406 1.29 -34.96 -9.79
N ALA A 407 2.61 -35.15 -9.77
CA ALA A 407 3.51 -34.71 -8.71
C ALA A 407 3.80 -33.20 -8.77
N GLY A 408 3.50 -32.53 -9.89
CA GLY A 408 3.74 -31.10 -10.06
C GLY A 408 5.23 -30.76 -10.11
N ARG A 409 6.04 -31.59 -10.77
CA ARG A 409 7.50 -31.42 -10.91
C ARG A 409 7.90 -30.55 -12.09
N VAL A 410 7.05 -30.37 -13.09
CA VAL A 410 7.28 -29.39 -14.16
C VAL A 410 6.97 -28.00 -13.62
N VAL A 411 8.02 -27.20 -13.36
CA VAL A 411 7.87 -25.91 -12.67
C VAL A 411 8.33 -24.71 -13.48
N ALA A 412 8.96 -24.93 -14.64
CA ALA A 412 9.36 -23.86 -15.52
C ALA A 412 9.10 -24.18 -17.00
N VAL A 413 8.84 -23.14 -17.79
CA VAL A 413 8.79 -23.22 -19.26
C VAL A 413 9.61 -22.11 -19.91
N ALA A 414 10.28 -22.43 -21.01
CA ALA A 414 10.87 -21.44 -21.91
C ALA A 414 9.95 -21.30 -23.12
N LEU A 415 9.40 -20.10 -23.34
CA LEU A 415 8.53 -19.82 -24.49
C LEU A 415 9.41 -19.31 -25.63
N LEU A 416 9.54 -20.11 -26.68
CA LEU A 416 10.33 -19.76 -27.86
C LEU A 416 9.64 -18.73 -28.76
N ASP A 417 8.31 -18.59 -28.60
CA ASP A 417 7.53 -17.48 -29.13
C ASP A 417 7.07 -16.59 -27.95
N ALA A 418 7.22 -15.28 -28.11
CA ALA A 418 6.75 -14.33 -27.11
C ALA A 418 5.22 -14.42 -26.96
N PRO A 419 4.68 -14.37 -25.72
CA PRO A 419 3.25 -14.38 -25.45
C PRO A 419 2.61 -13.02 -25.80
N ARG A 420 2.67 -12.66 -27.09
CA ARG A 420 2.05 -11.45 -27.65
C ARG A 420 0.55 -11.44 -27.38
N ARG A 421 -0.07 -10.29 -27.67
CA ARG A 421 -1.51 -10.08 -27.49
C ARG A 421 -2.29 -11.29 -28.04
N PRO A 422 -3.20 -11.88 -27.23
CA PRO A 422 -3.87 -13.11 -27.61
C PRO A 422 -4.71 -12.90 -28.88
N GLU A 423 -4.52 -13.78 -29.86
CA GLU A 423 -5.35 -13.83 -31.06
C GLU A 423 -6.57 -14.72 -30.82
N PRO A 424 -7.79 -14.30 -31.20
CA PRO A 424 -8.99 -15.09 -30.99
C PRO A 424 -8.88 -16.50 -31.58
N GLY A 425 -9.13 -17.52 -30.74
CA GLY A 425 -9.12 -18.92 -31.15
C GLY A 425 -7.73 -19.58 -31.22
N ILE A 426 -6.65 -18.84 -30.99
CA ILE A 426 -5.29 -19.38 -30.91
C ILE A 426 -4.90 -19.57 -29.46
N VAL A 427 -4.58 -20.80 -29.06
CA VAL A 427 -4.08 -21.11 -27.72
C VAL A 427 -2.57 -20.99 -27.71
N HIS A 428 -2.02 -20.12 -26.86
CA HIS A 428 -0.58 -20.00 -26.68
C HIS A 428 -0.09 -20.94 -25.55
N PRO A 429 1.13 -21.50 -25.61
CA PRO A 429 1.67 -22.29 -24.50
C PRO A 429 1.73 -21.56 -23.17
N TYR A 430 1.83 -20.22 -23.20
CA TYR A 430 1.68 -19.36 -22.01
C TYR A 430 0.36 -19.63 -21.27
N ASP A 431 -0.77 -19.62 -21.98
CA ASP A 431 -2.09 -19.78 -21.38
C ASP A 431 -2.26 -21.17 -20.76
N VAL A 432 -1.72 -22.19 -21.41
CA VAL A 432 -1.68 -23.57 -20.91
C VAL A 432 -0.83 -23.65 -19.64
N ALA A 433 0.40 -23.14 -19.66
CA ALA A 433 1.29 -23.13 -18.51
C ALA A 433 0.69 -22.35 -17.33
N LEU A 434 -0.01 -21.24 -17.63
CA LEU A 434 -0.63 -20.37 -16.64
C LEU A 434 -1.75 -21.12 -15.89
N ARG A 435 -2.68 -21.72 -16.64
CA ARG A 435 -3.80 -22.51 -16.12
C ARG A 435 -3.37 -23.78 -15.38
N GLU A 436 -2.31 -24.44 -15.84
CA GLU A 436 -1.75 -25.65 -15.24
C GLU A 436 -0.77 -25.34 -14.08
N GLY A 437 -0.63 -24.07 -13.68
CA GLY A 437 0.05 -23.66 -12.47
C GLY A 437 1.58 -23.64 -12.52
N VAL A 438 2.21 -23.62 -13.70
CA VAL A 438 3.67 -23.52 -13.84
C VAL A 438 4.18 -22.18 -13.29
N PRO A 439 4.98 -22.14 -12.21
CA PRO A 439 5.34 -20.90 -11.52
C PRO A 439 6.36 -20.02 -12.24
N ALA A 440 7.21 -20.56 -13.11
CA ALA A 440 8.24 -19.78 -13.81
C ALA A 440 8.12 -19.87 -15.33
N MET A 441 8.20 -18.73 -16.02
CA MET A 441 8.23 -18.68 -17.49
C MET A 441 9.28 -17.69 -17.96
N LEU A 442 10.02 -18.04 -19.02
CA LEU A 442 11.05 -17.22 -19.63
C LEU A 442 10.76 -17.04 -21.12
N TRP A 443 10.88 -15.83 -21.65
CA TRP A 443 10.78 -15.57 -23.09
C TRP A 443 11.62 -14.36 -23.49
N SER A 444 11.76 -14.14 -24.79
CA SER A 444 12.46 -13.00 -25.38
C SER A 444 11.53 -12.25 -26.33
N ARG A 445 11.57 -10.92 -26.31
CA ARG A 445 10.90 -10.08 -27.33
C ARG A 445 11.67 -9.99 -28.65
N SER A 446 12.99 -10.26 -28.61
CA SER A 446 13.82 -10.32 -29.80
C SER A 446 13.64 -11.64 -30.55
N THR A 447 13.29 -11.56 -31.83
CA THR A 447 13.10 -12.70 -32.74
C THR A 447 14.40 -13.40 -33.11
N ASP A 448 15.54 -12.72 -32.98
CA ASP A 448 16.86 -13.24 -33.35
C ASP A 448 17.52 -14.04 -32.20
N ALA A 449 16.86 -14.12 -31.05
CA ALA A 449 17.41 -14.67 -29.81
C ALA A 449 16.99 -16.11 -29.48
N VAL A 450 16.34 -16.85 -30.40
CA VAL A 450 15.78 -18.19 -30.09
C VAL A 450 16.86 -19.19 -29.63
N GLN A 451 18.02 -19.24 -30.30
CA GLN A 451 19.13 -20.11 -29.91
C GLN A 451 19.73 -19.66 -28.56
N THR A 452 19.78 -18.35 -28.35
CA THR A 452 20.26 -17.69 -27.13
C THR A 452 19.35 -17.95 -25.93
N LEU A 453 18.03 -18.10 -26.15
CA LEU A 453 17.03 -18.33 -25.11
C LEU A 453 17.06 -19.76 -24.56
N ASP A 454 17.22 -20.77 -25.43
CA ASP A 454 17.30 -22.18 -24.98
C ASP A 454 18.55 -22.43 -24.14
N ASP A 455 19.69 -21.86 -24.53
CA ASP A 455 20.93 -21.96 -23.76
C ASP A 455 20.85 -21.18 -22.44
N LEU A 456 20.21 -20.00 -22.44
CA LEU A 456 19.91 -19.27 -21.22
C LEU A 456 18.94 -20.06 -20.31
N ALA A 457 17.91 -20.69 -20.85
CA ALA A 457 16.98 -21.51 -20.10
C ALA A 457 17.69 -22.71 -19.45
N LYS A 458 18.60 -23.39 -20.16
CA LYS A 458 19.45 -24.45 -19.58
C LYS A 458 20.30 -23.94 -18.42
N GLN A 459 20.85 -22.73 -18.54
CA GLN A 459 21.66 -22.11 -17.47
C GLN A 459 20.80 -21.69 -16.26
N LEU A 460 19.65 -21.06 -16.50
CA LEU A 460 18.79 -20.53 -15.44
C LEU A 460 18.02 -21.64 -14.73
N PHE A 461 17.42 -22.55 -15.48
CA PHE A 461 16.59 -23.66 -14.98
C PHE A 461 17.37 -24.92 -14.61
N ALA A 462 18.69 -24.81 -14.42
CA ALA A 462 19.49 -25.88 -13.85
C ALA A 462 18.94 -26.31 -12.47
N THR A 463 18.91 -27.62 -12.23
CA THR A 463 18.03 -28.33 -11.28
C THR A 463 18.16 -27.92 -9.80
N ASN A 464 19.14 -27.10 -9.41
CA ASN A 464 19.33 -26.67 -8.01
C ASN A 464 19.18 -25.16 -7.76
N GLN A 465 18.72 -24.40 -8.75
CA GLN A 465 18.77 -22.93 -8.66
C GLN A 465 17.47 -22.24 -9.10
N LEU A 466 16.38 -23.01 -9.17
CA LEU A 466 15.06 -22.50 -9.56
C LEU A 466 14.50 -21.51 -8.53
N ASN A 467 14.81 -21.71 -7.24
CA ASN A 467 14.39 -20.79 -6.17
C ASN A 467 15.15 -19.45 -6.17
N THR A 468 16.21 -19.29 -6.97
CA THR A 468 17.02 -18.05 -7.06
C THR A 468 16.94 -17.39 -8.44
N LEU A 469 15.92 -17.72 -9.25
CA LEU A 469 15.81 -17.26 -10.64
C LEU A 469 15.81 -15.74 -10.79
N ALA A 470 15.10 -15.03 -9.91
CA ALA A 470 14.98 -13.58 -9.97
C ALA A 470 16.33 -12.86 -9.74
N ALA A 471 17.15 -13.36 -8.80
CA ALA A 471 18.50 -12.83 -8.59
C ALA A 471 19.42 -13.13 -9.78
N LYS A 472 19.38 -14.36 -10.30
CA LYS A 472 20.18 -14.77 -11.45
C LYS A 472 19.86 -13.99 -12.72
N ILE A 473 18.58 -13.77 -13.03
CA ILE A 473 18.22 -13.01 -14.23
C ILE A 473 18.70 -11.56 -14.12
N HIS A 474 18.67 -10.99 -12.92
CA HIS A 474 19.21 -9.66 -12.65
C HIS A 474 20.73 -9.60 -12.88
N GLU A 475 21.49 -10.57 -12.36
CA GLU A 475 22.94 -10.71 -12.60
C GLU A 475 23.27 -10.84 -14.09
N VAL A 476 22.54 -11.69 -14.80
CA VAL A 476 22.74 -11.95 -16.24
C VAL A 476 22.44 -10.71 -17.09
N ARG A 477 21.37 -9.96 -16.77
CA ARG A 477 21.05 -8.68 -17.42
C ARG A 477 22.13 -7.62 -17.14
N GLY A 478 22.68 -7.60 -15.92
CA GLY A 478 23.80 -6.74 -15.53
C GLY A 478 25.04 -6.90 -16.42
N ALA A 479 25.31 -8.11 -16.91
CA ALA A 479 26.47 -8.45 -17.73
C ALA A 479 26.34 -8.11 -19.25
N GLN A 480 25.28 -7.39 -19.68
CA GLN A 480 25.04 -6.95 -21.08
C GLN A 480 24.80 -8.06 -22.11
N ALA A 481 24.54 -9.30 -21.70
CA ALA A 481 24.42 -10.42 -22.63
C ALA A 481 22.98 -10.72 -23.12
N PHE A 482 21.94 -10.21 -22.45
CA PHE A 482 20.55 -10.65 -22.68
C PHE A 482 19.49 -9.55 -22.44
N ASP A 483 19.59 -8.43 -23.15
CA ASP A 483 18.53 -7.40 -23.16
C ASP A 483 17.25 -7.95 -23.85
N GLY A 484 16.06 -7.59 -23.33
CA GLY A 484 14.76 -8.02 -23.88
C GLY A 484 14.29 -9.42 -23.48
N VAL A 485 14.97 -10.08 -22.54
CA VAL A 485 14.50 -11.33 -21.92
C VAL A 485 13.63 -11.01 -20.71
N LEU A 486 12.44 -11.61 -20.64
CA LEU A 486 11.49 -11.43 -19.55
C LEU A 486 11.36 -12.73 -18.73
N LEU A 487 11.21 -12.56 -17.42
CA LEU A 487 10.98 -13.63 -16.47
C LEU A 487 9.68 -13.34 -15.73
N LEU A 488 8.71 -14.24 -15.90
CA LEU A 488 7.55 -14.35 -15.03
C LEU A 488 7.89 -15.34 -13.91
N ILE A 489 7.75 -14.91 -12.66
CA ILE A 489 7.86 -15.78 -11.49
C ILE A 489 6.75 -15.46 -10.49
N ASP A 490 5.86 -16.43 -10.32
CA ASP A 490 4.65 -16.28 -9.54
C ASP A 490 4.74 -17.05 -8.23
N ASP A 491 4.79 -16.31 -7.11
CA ASP A 491 4.74 -16.84 -5.75
C ASP A 491 3.30 -16.74 -5.18
N PRO A 492 2.62 -17.87 -4.91
CA PRO A 492 1.26 -17.89 -4.38
C PRO A 492 1.14 -17.46 -2.92
N GLU A 493 2.27 -17.28 -2.24
CA GLU A 493 2.34 -16.72 -0.88
C GLU A 493 2.49 -15.19 -0.92
N ASN A 494 2.86 -14.63 -2.07
CA ASN A 494 3.04 -13.20 -2.26
C ASN A 494 1.90 -12.62 -3.11
N VAL A 495 0.73 -12.46 -2.48
CA VAL A 495 -0.49 -11.93 -3.09
C VAL A 495 -0.67 -10.47 -2.72
N TYR A 496 -1.02 -9.65 -3.71
CA TYR A 496 -1.41 -8.27 -3.49
C TYR A 496 -2.93 -8.21 -3.50
N VAL A 497 -3.52 -7.73 -2.41
CA VAL A 497 -4.98 -7.70 -2.28
C VAL A 497 -5.53 -6.74 -3.34
N PRO A 498 -6.34 -7.22 -4.29
CA PRO A 498 -7.10 -6.31 -5.12
C PRO A 498 -8.06 -5.59 -4.18
N LEU A 499 -8.00 -4.26 -4.15
CA LEU A 499 -9.11 -3.49 -3.61
C LEU A 499 -10.30 -3.82 -4.52
N ARG A 500 -11.11 -4.81 -4.14
CA ARG A 500 -12.53 -4.75 -4.52
C ARG A 500 -12.94 -3.35 -4.10
N ARG A 501 -13.38 -2.55 -5.08
CA ARG A 501 -13.92 -1.20 -4.93
C ARG A 501 -14.34 -1.03 -3.47
N TYR A 502 -13.60 -0.21 -2.73
CA TYR A 502 -13.97 0.18 -1.39
C TYR A 502 -15.30 0.93 -1.55
N GLU A 503 -16.40 0.19 -1.65
CA GLU A 503 -17.72 0.71 -1.41
C GLU A 503 -17.68 1.06 0.06
N SER A 504 -17.42 2.34 0.35
CA SER A 504 -17.79 2.94 1.63
C SER A 504 -19.15 2.35 2.01
N PRO A 505 -19.35 1.88 3.25
CA PRO A 505 -20.61 1.28 3.67
C PRO A 505 -21.74 2.23 3.31
N ARG A 506 -22.40 1.98 2.16
CA ARG A 506 -23.51 2.81 1.74
C ARG A 506 -24.55 2.60 2.82
N HIS A 507 -25.00 3.73 3.37
CA HIS A 507 -26.14 3.80 4.24
C HIS A 507 -27.17 2.76 3.83
N ARG A 508 -27.40 1.80 4.72
CA ARG A 508 -28.64 1.03 4.78
C ARG A 508 -29.73 2.05 5.12
N GLU A 509 -30.11 2.89 4.15
CA GLU A 509 -31.35 3.63 4.21
C GLU A 509 -32.46 2.58 4.10
N GLY A 510 -33.07 2.33 5.25
CA GLY A 510 -34.32 1.61 5.31
C GLY A 510 -35.35 2.34 4.46
N ARG A 511 -35.88 1.64 3.47
CA ARG A 511 -37.27 1.85 3.04
C ARG A 511 -38.07 0.62 3.43
N GLY A 512 -38.52 0.64 4.69
CA GLY A 512 -39.79 0.05 5.06
C GLY A 512 -40.84 1.15 5.10
N HIS A 513 -42.05 0.80 4.69
CA HIS A 513 -43.30 1.57 4.70
C HIS A 513 -43.51 2.58 3.57
N GLU A 514 -44.22 2.15 2.52
CA GLU A 514 -45.66 2.41 2.38
C GLU A 514 -46.36 1.15 1.84
#